data_AF-A0A3N0CBL1-F1
#
_entry.id   AF-A0A3N0CBL1-F1
#
_cell.length_a   1.000
_cell.length_b   1.000
_cell.length_c   1.000
_cell.angle_alpha   90.00
_cell.angle_beta   90.00
_cell.angle_gamma   90.00
#
_symmetry.space_group_name_H-M   'P 1'
#
loop_
_entity.id
_entity.type
_entity.pdbx_description
1 polymer ?
#
loop_
_entity_poly.entity_id
_entity_poly.type
_entity_poly.pdbx_seq_one_letter_code
_entity_poly.pdbx_strand_id
1 'polypeptide(L)'
;MALFEASVTLTSVMTPEEPERQRELSLRERGEDLLRRSRDVWSEDVAHPAYGRILDEVAPDEARILMLLLRGGPQPSVDVRTGGPVGMVSSSLLSAGLTMIGPRAGVRYLDEVPAYLNNLFRLGLIWFSREQLEDPLEYQVVEAQPDVLEAMHSVRFAKVIRRSIHLTPFGTDFCKTCLVDAEETKDLPEHEVPED
;
A
#
# COMPACT_ATOMS: atom_id res chain seq x y z
N MET A 1 -33.28 -50.77 -61.61
CA MET A 1 -31.85 -50.98 -61.35
C MET A 1 -31.13 -49.75 -61.89
N ALA A 2 -31.12 -48.64 -61.14
CA ALA A 2 -30.00 -48.13 -60.33
C ALA A 2 -28.79 -47.79 -61.27
N LEU A 3 -28.23 -46.57 -61.38
CA LEU A 3 -27.80 -45.53 -60.42
C LEU A 3 -27.56 -44.23 -61.23
N PHE A 4 -28.11 -43.07 -60.86
CA PHE A 4 -27.67 -42.06 -59.87
C PHE A 4 -26.67 -41.02 -60.42
N GLU A 5 -27.15 -39.77 -60.46
CA GLU A 5 -26.51 -38.55 -60.96
C GLU A 5 -25.32 -38.10 -60.11
N ALA A 6 -24.36 -37.47 -60.78
CA ALA A 6 -23.27 -36.74 -60.14
C ALA A 6 -23.85 -35.48 -59.44
N SER A 7 -23.89 -35.49 -58.12
CA SER A 7 -24.22 -34.32 -57.30
C SER A 7 -22.97 -33.84 -56.58
N VAL A 8 -22.62 -32.58 -56.86
CA VAL A 8 -21.54 -31.83 -56.22
C VAL A 8 -21.96 -31.50 -54.78
N THR A 9 -21.22 -32.00 -53.79
CA THR A 9 -21.34 -31.54 -52.41
C THR A 9 -20.16 -30.63 -52.06
N LEU A 10 -20.48 -29.34 -52.01
CA LEU A 10 -19.66 -28.28 -51.41
C LEU A 10 -19.35 -28.65 -49.95
N THR A 11 -18.10 -29.01 -49.68
CA THR A 11 -17.61 -29.10 -48.30
C THR A 11 -17.26 -27.69 -47.85
N SER A 12 -18.10 -27.13 -46.99
CA SER A 12 -17.87 -25.84 -46.34
C SER A 12 -16.57 -25.92 -45.55
N VAL A 13 -15.56 -25.17 -45.99
CA VAL A 13 -14.31 -24.98 -45.24
C VAL A 13 -14.66 -24.10 -44.05
N MET A 14 -14.65 -24.69 -42.84
CA MET A 14 -14.67 -23.93 -41.59
C MET A 14 -13.41 -23.08 -41.54
N THR A 15 -13.54 -21.78 -41.79
CA THR A 15 -12.53 -20.80 -41.42
C THR A 15 -12.45 -20.75 -39.90
N PRO A 16 -11.25 -20.84 -39.29
CA PRO A 16 -11.12 -20.59 -37.87
C PRO A 16 -11.50 -19.12 -37.62
N GLU A 17 -12.37 -18.87 -36.65
CA GLU A 17 -12.60 -17.53 -36.13
C GLU A 17 -11.26 -16.98 -35.65
N GLU A 18 -10.71 -16.00 -36.39
CA GLU A 18 -9.58 -15.23 -35.90
C GLU A 18 -10.02 -14.53 -34.61
N PRO A 19 -9.23 -14.58 -33.53
CA PRO A 19 -9.58 -13.86 -32.32
C PRO A 19 -9.70 -12.39 -32.69
N GLU A 20 -10.87 -11.79 -32.43
CA GLU A 20 -11.09 -10.36 -32.63
C GLU A 20 -9.94 -9.61 -31.96
N ARG A 21 -9.06 -9.02 -32.79
CA ARG A 21 -7.99 -8.15 -32.29
C ARG A 21 -8.69 -6.95 -31.68
N GLN A 22 -8.93 -7.01 -30.37
CA GLN A 22 -9.39 -5.87 -29.58
C GLN A 22 -8.43 -4.72 -29.87
N ARG A 23 -8.92 -3.74 -30.62
CA ARG A 23 -8.15 -2.55 -30.96
C ARG A 23 -7.82 -1.86 -29.64
N GLU A 24 -6.54 -1.88 -29.26
CA GLU A 24 -6.08 -1.11 -28.11
C GLU A 24 -6.38 0.36 -28.38
N LEU A 25 -7.30 0.92 -27.59
CA LEU A 25 -7.63 2.34 -27.63
C LEU A 25 -6.38 3.15 -27.31
N SER A 26 -6.17 4.22 -28.06
CA SER A 26 -5.13 5.20 -27.73
C SER A 26 -5.39 5.80 -26.34
N LEU A 27 -4.33 6.32 -25.69
CA LEU A 27 -4.46 6.99 -24.39
C LEU A 27 -5.49 8.14 -24.43
N ARG A 28 -5.58 8.83 -25.58
CA ARG A 28 -6.55 9.90 -25.79
C ARG A 28 -7.99 9.38 -25.81
N GLU A 29 -8.25 8.30 -26.54
CA GLU A 29 -9.58 7.66 -26.60
C GLU A 29 -9.99 7.10 -25.23
N ARG A 30 -9.04 6.50 -24.49
CA ARG A 30 -9.27 6.06 -23.09
C ARG A 30 -9.63 7.22 -22.16
N GLY A 31 -8.95 8.35 -22.30
CA GLY A 31 -9.23 9.57 -21.52
C GLY A 31 -10.61 10.16 -21.85
N GLU A 32 -10.98 10.22 -23.12
CA GLU A 32 -12.31 10.69 -23.55
C GLU A 32 -13.43 9.79 -23.04
N ASP A 33 -13.23 8.48 -23.06
CA ASP A 33 -14.18 7.52 -22.51
C ASP A 33 -14.35 7.69 -20.99
N LEU A 34 -13.25 7.90 -20.26
CA LEU A 34 -13.29 8.17 -18.82
C LEU A 34 -14.09 9.44 -18.50
N LEU A 35 -13.86 10.53 -19.23
CA LEU A 35 -14.62 11.78 -19.07
C LEU A 35 -16.09 11.64 -19.49
N ARG A 36 -16.41 10.74 -20.42
CA ARG A 36 -17.79 10.43 -20.76
C ARG A 36 -18.49 9.73 -19.61
N ARG A 37 -17.85 8.71 -19.02
CA ARG A 37 -18.37 7.98 -17.85
C ARG A 37 -18.48 8.86 -16.62
N SER A 38 -17.56 9.79 -16.39
CA SER A 38 -17.63 10.73 -15.25
C SER A 38 -18.83 11.70 -15.30
N ARG A 39 -19.52 11.78 -16.44
CA ARG A 39 -20.74 12.59 -16.61
C ARG A 39 -22.01 11.79 -16.35
N ASP A 40 -21.89 10.48 -16.13
CA ASP A 40 -23.01 9.62 -15.80
C ASP A 40 -23.33 9.73 -14.31
N VAL A 41 -24.44 10.40 -14.01
CA VAL A 41 -24.94 10.62 -12.64
C VAL A 41 -25.70 9.43 -12.08
N TRP A 42 -25.89 8.37 -12.88
CA TRP A 42 -26.59 7.14 -12.48
C TRP A 42 -25.63 5.99 -12.17
N SER A 43 -24.32 6.25 -12.14
CA SER A 43 -23.35 5.21 -11.77
C SER A 43 -23.54 4.78 -10.32
N GLU A 44 -23.64 3.47 -10.11
CA GLU A 44 -23.76 2.82 -8.80
C GLU A 44 -22.39 2.32 -8.28
N ASP A 45 -21.26 2.83 -8.79
CA ASP A 45 -19.92 2.37 -8.37
C ASP A 45 -19.73 2.56 -6.84
N VAL A 46 -19.83 1.45 -6.09
CA VAL A 46 -19.79 1.44 -4.62
C VAL A 46 -18.36 1.56 -4.08
N ALA A 47 -17.35 1.16 -4.85
CA ALA A 47 -15.95 1.10 -4.43
C ALA A 47 -15.00 1.72 -5.45
N HIS A 48 -13.85 2.21 -4.99
CA HIS A 48 -12.87 2.83 -5.86
C HIS A 48 -12.31 1.82 -6.89
N PRO A 49 -12.25 2.17 -8.20
CA PRO A 49 -11.92 1.21 -9.26
C PRO A 49 -10.47 0.71 -9.24
N ALA A 50 -9.61 1.26 -8.37
CA ALA A 50 -8.25 0.78 -8.16
C ALA A 50 -8.16 -0.38 -7.16
N TYR A 51 -9.14 -0.54 -6.26
CA TYR A 51 -9.02 -1.45 -5.11
C TYR A 51 -8.84 -2.91 -5.50
N GLY A 52 -9.50 -3.38 -6.57
CA GLY A 52 -9.26 -4.73 -7.09
C GLY A 52 -7.81 -4.98 -7.49
N ARG A 53 -7.17 -4.03 -8.20
CA ARG A 53 -5.75 -4.15 -8.56
C ARG A 53 -4.83 -4.06 -7.34
N ILE A 54 -5.18 -3.21 -6.38
CA ILE A 54 -4.41 -3.08 -5.13
C ILE A 54 -4.46 -4.40 -4.34
N LEU A 55 -5.61 -5.06 -4.26
CA LEU A 55 -5.72 -6.38 -3.59
C LEU A 55 -4.81 -7.44 -4.23
N ASP A 56 -4.65 -7.43 -5.55
CA ASP A 56 -3.73 -8.32 -6.25
C ASP A 56 -2.25 -8.00 -5.99
N GLU A 57 -1.94 -6.76 -5.57
CA GLU A 57 -0.59 -6.27 -5.29
C GLU A 57 -0.22 -6.26 -3.79
N VAL A 58 -1.16 -6.63 -2.90
CA VAL A 58 -0.97 -6.64 -1.44
C VAL A 58 -0.70 -8.05 -0.92
N ALA A 59 0.42 -8.21 -0.19
CA ALA A 59 0.76 -9.46 0.48
C ALA A 59 -0.08 -9.68 1.76
N PRO A 60 -0.27 -10.94 2.22
CA PRO A 60 -1.00 -11.21 3.46
C PRO A 60 -0.42 -10.52 4.71
N ASP A 61 0.92 -10.40 4.78
CA ASP A 61 1.58 -9.72 5.91
C ASP A 61 1.47 -8.18 5.80
N GLU A 62 1.36 -7.62 4.60
CA GLU A 62 1.04 -6.21 4.40
C GLU A 62 -0.40 -5.90 4.85
N ALA A 63 -1.35 -6.79 4.55
CA ALA A 63 -2.72 -6.67 5.05
C ALA A 63 -2.77 -6.67 6.58
N ARG A 64 -1.91 -7.44 7.26
CA ARG A 64 -1.80 -7.40 8.72
C ARG A 64 -1.29 -6.06 9.23
N ILE A 65 -0.31 -5.46 8.56
CA ILE A 65 0.20 -4.12 8.88
C ILE A 65 -0.93 -3.08 8.72
N LEU A 66 -1.69 -3.15 7.63
CA LEU A 66 -2.85 -2.29 7.40
C LEU A 66 -3.90 -2.43 8.52
N MET A 67 -4.20 -3.66 8.95
CA MET A 67 -5.14 -3.90 10.04
C MET A 67 -4.64 -3.39 11.39
N LEU A 68 -3.34 -3.48 11.67
CA LEU A 68 -2.73 -2.86 12.85
C LEU A 68 -2.92 -1.34 12.81
N LEU A 69 -2.62 -0.69 11.68
CA LEU A 69 -2.76 0.75 11.55
C LEU A 69 -4.23 1.20 11.64
N LEU A 70 -5.14 0.46 11.01
CA LEU A 70 -6.58 0.77 11.00
C LEU A 70 -7.19 0.72 12.41
N ARG A 71 -6.84 -0.30 13.19
CA ARG A 71 -7.43 -0.51 14.52
C ARG A 71 -6.67 0.18 15.64
N GLY A 72 -5.34 0.25 15.51
CA GLY A 72 -4.43 0.75 16.53
C GLY A 72 -3.91 2.15 16.30
N GLY A 73 -4.23 2.76 15.15
CA GLY A 73 -3.74 4.08 14.79
C GLY A 73 -2.27 4.10 14.37
N PRO A 74 -1.70 5.30 14.24
CA PRO A 74 -0.34 5.51 13.74
C PRO A 74 0.72 4.79 14.58
N GLN A 75 1.78 4.31 13.93
CA GLN A 75 2.83 3.51 14.57
C GLN A 75 4.15 4.29 14.69
N PRO A 76 4.90 4.12 15.80
CA PRO A 76 6.16 4.82 16.01
C PRO A 76 7.25 4.26 15.09
N SER A 77 8.07 5.18 14.57
CA SER A 77 9.29 4.88 13.83
C SER A 77 10.41 5.80 14.32
N VAL A 78 11.66 5.33 14.30
CA VAL A 78 12.81 6.15 14.65
C VAL A 78 13.91 6.07 13.61
N ASP A 79 14.58 7.19 13.42
CA ASP A 79 15.88 7.25 12.74
C ASP A 79 16.97 7.49 13.80
N VAL A 80 18.14 6.92 13.57
CA VAL A 80 19.34 7.24 14.32
C VAL A 80 20.30 8.00 13.41
N ARG A 81 20.76 9.16 13.85
CA ARG A 81 21.70 10.02 13.13
C ARG A 81 22.92 10.33 13.96
N THR A 82 24.01 10.71 13.29
CA THR A 82 25.14 11.34 13.98
C THR A 82 24.73 12.70 14.55
N GLY A 83 25.09 12.89 15.81
CA GLY A 83 25.04 14.16 16.51
C GLY A 83 26.41 14.84 16.45
N GLY A 84 26.40 16.17 16.45
CA GLY A 84 27.59 16.99 16.67
C GLY A 84 27.26 18.12 17.63
N PRO A 85 28.27 18.82 18.18
CA PRO A 85 28.06 20.13 18.80
C PRO A 85 27.25 21.00 17.83
N VAL A 86 26.20 21.66 18.32
CA VAL A 86 25.27 22.45 17.50
C VAL A 86 26.06 23.32 16.50
N GLY A 87 25.89 23.05 15.20
CA GLY A 87 26.49 23.83 14.12
C GLY A 87 27.88 23.39 13.59
N MET A 88 28.51 22.33 14.11
CA MET A 88 29.90 21.96 13.70
C MET A 88 30.06 20.68 12.85
N VAL A 89 29.08 19.78 12.79
CA VAL A 89 29.21 18.50 12.06
C VAL A 89 27.97 18.25 11.20
N SER A 90 28.17 17.83 9.95
CA SER A 90 27.08 17.37 9.09
C SER A 90 26.41 16.14 9.70
N SER A 91 25.10 16.22 9.93
CA SER A 91 24.32 15.09 10.41
C SER A 91 24.18 14.05 9.29
N SER A 92 24.67 12.84 9.54
CA SER A 92 24.55 11.69 8.67
C SER A 92 23.59 10.68 9.28
N LEU A 93 22.82 10.00 8.42
CA LEU A 93 21.91 8.92 8.81
C LEU A 93 22.72 7.64 9.11
N LEU A 94 22.52 7.05 10.29
CA LEU A 94 23.13 5.78 10.69
C LEU A 94 22.17 4.62 10.44
N SER A 95 20.92 4.78 10.86
CA SER A 95 19.83 3.85 10.59
C SER A 95 18.53 4.62 10.41
N ALA A 96 17.64 4.13 9.55
CA ALA A 96 16.36 4.75 9.24
C ALA A 96 15.21 3.76 9.38
N GLY A 97 14.05 4.29 9.75
CA GLY A 97 12.81 3.53 9.71
C GLY A 97 12.73 2.37 10.70
N LEU A 98 13.48 2.44 11.81
CA LEU A 98 13.43 1.41 12.85
C LEU A 98 12.06 1.47 13.54
N THR A 99 11.35 0.34 13.57
CA THR A 99 9.96 0.29 14.01
C THR A 99 9.60 -1.09 14.57
N MET A 100 8.57 -1.13 15.42
CA MET A 100 7.99 -2.36 15.95
C MET A 100 6.77 -2.84 15.16
N ILE A 101 6.50 -2.25 13.99
CA ILE A 101 5.26 -2.54 13.23
C ILE A 101 5.15 -4.00 12.83
N GLY A 102 6.25 -4.65 12.41
CA GLY A 102 6.26 -6.07 12.03
C GLY A 102 5.84 -7.00 13.17
N PRO A 103 6.56 -6.97 14.31
CA PRO A 103 6.18 -7.75 15.48
C PRO A 103 4.78 -7.43 16.01
N ARG A 104 4.39 -6.15 16.07
CA ARG A 104 3.05 -5.73 16.54
C ARG A 104 1.93 -6.22 15.62
N ALA A 105 2.17 -6.26 14.30
CA ALA A 105 1.20 -6.74 13.31
C ALA A 105 1.16 -8.28 13.20
N GLY A 106 2.07 -9.00 13.87
CA GLY A 106 2.13 -10.47 13.74
C GLY A 106 2.53 -10.94 12.34
N VAL A 107 3.38 -10.16 11.66
CA VAL A 107 3.96 -10.50 10.36
C VAL A 107 4.78 -11.78 10.47
N ARG A 108 4.69 -12.66 9.47
CA ARG A 108 5.43 -13.94 9.46
C ARG A 108 6.91 -13.75 9.16
N TYR A 109 7.26 -12.84 8.24
CA TYR A 109 8.63 -12.59 7.81
C TYR A 109 9.08 -11.18 8.20
N LEU A 110 9.71 -11.05 9.37
CA LEU A 110 10.11 -9.76 9.92
C LEU A 110 11.18 -9.06 9.07
N ASP A 111 12.05 -9.82 8.42
CA ASP A 111 13.10 -9.27 7.55
C ASP A 111 12.54 -8.59 6.28
N GLU A 112 11.29 -8.91 5.90
CA GLU A 112 10.60 -8.35 4.74
C GLU A 112 9.82 -7.06 5.06
N VAL A 113 9.74 -6.66 6.34
CA VAL A 113 8.99 -5.46 6.76
C VAL A 113 9.40 -4.20 5.97
N PRO A 114 10.69 -3.93 5.69
CA PRO A 114 11.06 -2.80 4.83
C PRO A 114 10.46 -2.88 3.42
N ALA A 115 10.39 -4.07 2.83
CA ALA A 115 9.78 -4.28 1.51
C ALA A 115 8.26 -4.06 1.57
N TYR A 116 7.61 -4.60 2.61
CA TYR A 116 6.17 -4.43 2.85
C TYR A 116 5.78 -2.95 2.99
N LEU A 117 6.50 -2.19 3.81
CA LEU A 117 6.23 -0.77 4.00
C LEU A 117 6.47 0.04 2.73
N ASN A 118 7.52 -0.29 1.96
CA ASN A 118 7.78 0.36 0.67
C ASN A 118 6.67 0.08 -0.34
N ASN A 119 6.15 -1.15 -0.40
CA ASN A 119 5.05 -1.48 -1.28
C ASN A 119 3.76 -0.74 -0.88
N LEU A 120 3.41 -0.77 0.41
CA LEU A 120 2.25 -0.04 0.94
C LEU A 120 2.35 1.46 0.69
N PHE A 121 3.54 2.06 0.82
CA PHE A 121 3.79 3.46 0.48
C PHE A 121 3.66 3.71 -1.02
N ARG A 122 4.23 2.84 -1.87
CA ARG A 122 4.11 2.91 -3.35
C ARG A 122 2.66 2.84 -3.81
N LEU A 123 1.84 2.02 -3.15
CA LEU A 123 0.40 1.89 -3.41
C LEU A 123 -0.42 3.07 -2.87
N GLY A 124 0.21 4.00 -2.14
CA GLY A 124 -0.44 5.17 -1.56
C GLY A 124 -1.30 4.86 -0.34
N LEU A 125 -1.11 3.70 0.30
CA LEU A 125 -1.92 3.25 1.44
C LEU A 125 -1.39 3.78 2.78
N ILE A 126 -0.08 4.06 2.88
CA ILE A 126 0.54 4.63 4.09
C ILE A 126 1.40 5.86 3.79
N TRP A 127 1.68 6.65 4.83
CA TRP A 127 2.68 7.71 4.83
C TRP A 127 3.78 7.46 5.85
N PHE A 128 5.00 7.89 5.50
CA PHE A 128 6.08 8.09 6.45
C PHE A 128 6.11 9.56 6.85
N SER A 129 5.62 9.88 8.04
CA SER A 129 5.62 11.24 8.56
C SER A 129 6.92 11.56 9.29
N ARG A 130 7.36 12.82 9.18
CA ARG A 130 8.48 13.36 9.96
C ARG A 130 8.05 13.77 11.36
N GLU A 131 6.75 13.89 11.59
CA GLU A 131 6.17 14.23 12.88
C GLU A 131 6.21 13.03 13.81
N GLN A 132 6.38 13.32 15.09
CA GLN A 132 6.27 12.30 16.14
C GLN A 132 4.81 12.11 16.54
N LEU A 133 4.49 10.96 17.11
CA LEU A 133 3.19 10.73 17.74
C LEU A 133 2.99 11.69 18.93
N GLU A 134 1.72 12.01 19.21
CA GLU A 134 1.35 12.85 20.35
C GLU A 134 1.83 12.25 21.68
N ASP A 135 1.59 10.95 21.90
CA ASP A 135 2.07 10.24 23.09
C ASP A 135 3.54 9.83 22.94
N PRO A 136 4.47 10.45 23.70
CA PRO A 136 5.88 10.08 23.65
C PRO A 136 6.16 8.68 24.19
N LEU A 137 5.25 8.09 24.97
CA LEU A 137 5.42 6.77 25.57
C LEU A 137 5.39 5.64 24.53
N GLU A 138 4.70 5.83 23.39
CA GLU A 138 4.69 4.87 22.28
C GLU A 138 6.11 4.58 21.74
N TYR A 139 7.06 5.49 21.94
CA TYR A 139 8.44 5.32 21.49
C TYR A 139 9.31 4.47 22.43
N GLN A 140 8.90 4.24 23.68
CA GLN A 140 9.76 3.58 24.67
C GLN A 140 10.21 2.19 24.22
N VAL A 141 9.30 1.43 23.62
CA VAL A 141 9.59 0.07 23.18
C VAL A 141 10.53 0.06 21.98
N VAL A 142 10.30 0.93 20.98
CA VAL A 142 11.16 1.00 19.78
C VAL A 142 12.54 1.52 20.13
N GLU A 143 12.65 2.56 20.98
CA GLU A 143 13.94 3.14 21.38
C GLU A 143 14.81 2.19 22.21
N ALA A 144 14.18 1.19 22.85
CA ALA A 144 14.87 0.15 23.61
C ALA A 144 15.26 -1.08 22.76
N GLN A 145 14.95 -1.11 21.46
CA GLN A 145 15.30 -2.25 20.62
C GLN A 145 16.81 -2.36 20.39
N PRO A 146 17.35 -3.60 20.25
CA PRO A 146 18.78 -3.82 20.11
C PRO A 146 19.42 -3.06 18.93
N ASP A 147 18.73 -2.98 17.80
CA ASP A 147 19.17 -2.30 16.57
C ASP A 147 19.29 -0.78 16.76
N VAL A 148 18.35 -0.16 17.47
CA VAL A 148 18.40 1.27 17.84
C VAL A 148 19.59 1.52 18.76
N LEU A 149 19.74 0.69 19.79
CA LEU A 149 20.83 0.83 20.77
C LEU A 149 22.21 0.60 20.13
N GLU A 150 22.33 -0.38 19.22
CA GLU A 150 23.55 -0.63 18.46
C GLU A 150 23.91 0.57 17.58
N ALA A 151 22.93 1.11 16.85
CA ALA A 151 23.14 2.30 16.03
C ALA A 151 23.55 3.52 16.89
N MET A 152 22.94 3.70 18.06
CA MET A 152 23.30 4.78 18.98
C MET A 152 24.73 4.64 19.53
N HIS A 153 25.17 3.43 19.85
CA HIS A 153 26.51 3.17 20.39
C HIS A 153 27.61 3.12 19.33
N SER A 154 27.25 3.10 18.04
CA SER A 154 28.21 3.10 16.93
C SER A 154 29.01 4.41 16.81
N VAL A 155 28.55 5.50 17.44
CA VAL A 155 29.18 6.82 17.40
C VAL A 155 29.20 7.50 18.77
N ARG A 156 30.15 8.41 18.96
CA ARG A 156 30.29 9.15 20.24
C ARG A 156 29.09 10.05 20.56
N PHE A 157 28.46 10.60 19.53
CA PHE A 157 27.31 11.48 19.67
C PHE A 157 26.25 10.98 18.68
N ALA A 158 25.19 10.36 19.20
CA ALA A 158 24.04 9.92 18.41
C ALA A 158 22.82 10.79 18.75
N LYS A 159 21.91 10.92 17.79
CA LYS A 159 20.60 11.56 17.97
C LYS A 159 19.51 10.65 17.40
N VAL A 160 18.52 10.34 18.22
CA VAL A 160 17.29 9.68 17.79
C VAL A 160 16.32 10.74 17.26
N ILE A 161 15.76 10.51 16.09
CA ILE A 161 14.71 11.33 15.49
C ILE A 161 13.43 10.49 15.47
N ARG A 162 12.44 10.91 16.25
CA ARG A 162 11.12 10.30 16.30
C ARG A 162 10.33 10.68 15.05
N ARG A 163 9.63 9.69 14.50
CA ARG A 163 8.80 9.74 13.30
C ARG A 163 7.59 8.84 13.49
N SER A 164 6.69 8.86 12.52
CA SER A 164 5.46 8.07 12.60
C SER A 164 5.06 7.52 11.24
N ILE A 165 4.35 6.39 11.25
CA ILE A 165 3.78 5.73 10.09
C ILE A 165 2.26 5.78 10.22
N HIS A 166 1.60 6.30 9.18
CA HIS A 166 0.15 6.56 9.19
C HIS A 166 -0.54 5.86 8.02
N LEU A 167 -1.82 5.56 8.15
CA LEU A 167 -2.67 5.33 6.98
C LEU A 167 -2.91 6.66 6.27
N THR A 168 -2.96 6.61 4.94
CA THR A 168 -3.50 7.74 4.18
C THR A 168 -5.03 7.73 4.24
N PRO A 169 -5.74 8.81 3.86
CA PRO A 169 -7.18 8.78 3.66
C PRO A 169 -7.59 7.71 2.64
N PHE A 170 -6.81 7.55 1.57
CA PHE A 170 -7.01 6.52 0.56
C PHE A 170 -6.80 5.10 1.12
N GLY A 171 -5.77 4.89 1.94
CA GLY A 171 -5.52 3.63 2.62
C GLY A 171 -6.59 3.28 3.65
N THR A 172 -7.09 4.28 4.37
CA THR A 172 -8.20 4.12 5.32
C THR A 172 -9.46 3.66 4.61
N ASP A 173 -9.84 4.34 3.52
CA ASP A 173 -11.01 3.97 2.72
C ASP A 173 -10.85 2.57 2.08
N PHE A 174 -9.65 2.26 1.57
CA PHE A 174 -9.32 0.93 1.07
C PHE A 174 -9.55 -0.16 2.13
N CYS A 175 -9.01 0.04 3.34
CA CYS A 175 -9.16 -0.94 4.42
C CYS A 175 -10.63 -1.11 4.82
N LYS A 176 -11.37 0.01 4.99
CA LYS A 176 -12.80 0.00 5.33
C LYS A 176 -13.65 -0.71 4.28
N THR A 177 -13.29 -0.56 3.00
CA THR A 177 -14.03 -1.14 1.89
C THR A 177 -13.69 -2.62 1.66
N CYS A 178 -12.42 -3.01 1.86
CA CYS A 178 -11.92 -4.30 1.38
C CYS A 178 -11.55 -5.30 2.49
N LEU A 179 -11.25 -4.83 3.71
CA LEU A 179 -10.62 -5.65 4.75
C LEU A 179 -11.47 -5.82 6.02
N VAL A 180 -12.55 -5.05 6.18
CA VAL A 180 -13.45 -5.12 7.33
C VAL A 180 -14.90 -5.16 6.90
N ASP A 181 -15.75 -5.72 7.76
CA ASP A 181 -17.19 -5.69 7.55
C ASP A 181 -17.76 -4.30 7.83
N ALA A 182 -18.88 -3.97 7.17
CA ALA A 182 -19.54 -2.66 7.31
C ALA A 182 -19.94 -2.33 8.77
N GLU A 183 -20.24 -3.34 9.58
CA GLU A 183 -20.57 -3.16 11.00
C GLU A 183 -19.33 -2.83 11.86
N GLU A 184 -18.16 -3.37 11.54
CA GLU A 184 -16.90 -3.09 12.26
C GLU A 184 -16.44 -1.63 12.04
N THR A 185 -16.80 -1.04 10.91
CA THR A 185 -16.35 0.31 10.53
C THR A 185 -16.80 1.40 11.50
N LYS A 186 -17.89 1.16 12.26
CA LYS A 186 -18.47 2.13 13.21
C LYS A 186 -17.61 2.35 14.47
N ASP A 187 -16.78 1.36 14.82
CA ASP A 187 -16.00 1.35 16.06
C ASP A 187 -14.50 1.66 15.81
N LEU A 188 -14.12 2.00 14.58
CA LEU A 188 -12.74 2.31 14.22
C LEU A 188 -12.34 3.73 14.65
N PRO A 189 -11.09 3.94 15.11
CA PRO A 189 -10.60 5.25 15.46
C PRO A 189 -10.55 6.18 14.23
N GLU A 190 -10.65 7.49 14.48
CA GLU A 190 -10.30 8.47 13.46
C GLU A 190 -8.78 8.46 13.25
N HIS A 191 -8.34 8.50 11.99
CA HIS A 191 -6.93 8.57 11.64
C HIS A 191 -6.58 10.03 11.35
N GLU A 192 -5.64 10.54 12.13
CA GLU A 192 -5.07 11.86 11.92
C GLU A 192 -4.29 11.91 10.61
N VAL A 193 -4.38 13.05 9.93
CA VAL A 193 -3.56 13.37 8.77
C VAL A 193 -2.38 14.19 9.28
N PRO A 194 -1.12 13.72 9.12
CA PRO A 194 0.05 14.48 9.54
C PRO A 194 0.10 15.86 8.88
N GLU A 195 0.60 16.87 9.58
CA GLU A 195 0.86 18.19 9.00
C GLU A 195 2.18 18.10 8.19
N ASP A 196 2.14 18.42 6.89
CA ASP A 196 3.26 18.25 5.95
C ASP A 196 4.56 19.03 6.31
#